data_AF-A0A538GHW3-F1
#
_entry.id   AF-A0A538GHW3-F1
#
_cell.length_a   1.000
_cell.length_b   1.000
_cell.length_c   1.000
_cell.angle_alpha   90.00
_cell.angle_beta   90.00
_cell.angle_gamma   90.00
#
_symmetry.space_group_name_H-M   'P 1'
#
loop_
_entity.id
_entity.type
_entity.pdbx_description
1 polymer ?
#
loop_
_entity_poly.entity_id
_entity_poly.type
_entity_poly.pdbx_seq_one_letter_code
_entity_poly.pdbx_strand_id
1 'polypeptide(L)' 'MRKVRFAPSPTGSLHVGNALSAVANRAFGDWLLLRIDDTDPERNVPGGE' A
#
# COMPACT_ATOMS: atom_id res chain seq x y z
N MET A 1 14.58 -15.09 4.56
CA MET A 1 14.05 -13.71 4.61
C MET A 1 12.94 -13.56 3.59
N ARG A 2 11.70 -13.50 4.06
CA ARG A 2 10.50 -13.34 3.24
C ARG A 2 10.23 -11.85 3.03
N LYS A 3 10.32 -11.39 1.79
CA LYS A 3 10.09 -9.98 1.42
C LYS A 3 8.66 -9.84 0.88
N VAL A 4 7.89 -8.91 1.45
CA VAL A 4 6.54 -8.57 1.03
C VAL A 4 6.45 -7.08 0.69
N ARG A 5 5.38 -6.68 0.00
CA ARG A 5 5.09 -5.27 -0.27
C ARG A 5 3.65 -4.92 0.08
N PHE A 6 3.44 -3.69 0.55
CA PHE A 6 2.15 -3.01 0.52
C PHE A 6 2.24 -1.94 -0.57
N ALA A 7 1.35 -2.00 -1.56
CA ALA A 7 1.42 -1.16 -2.74
C ALA A 7 0.09 -0.45 -3.02
N PRO A 8 -0.29 0.55 -2.20
CA PRO A 8 -1.50 1.33 -2.43
C PRO A 8 -1.34 2.26 -3.64
N SER A 9 -2.46 2.56 -4.30
CA SER A 9 -2.53 3.66 -5.27
C SER A 9 -3.08 4.90 -4.57
N PRO A 10 -2.49 6.09 -4.78
CA PRO A 10 -2.82 7.30 -4.05
C PRO A 10 -4.09 7.94 -4.58
N THR A 11 -5.21 7.24 -4.44
CA THR A 11 -6.51 7.56 -5.10
C THR A 11 -7.56 8.10 -4.12
N GLY A 12 -7.19 8.29 -2.85
CA GLY A 12 -8.09 8.72 -1.79
C GLY A 12 -7.60 8.31 -0.41
N SER A 13 -8.47 8.34 0.59
CA SER A 13 -8.14 7.93 1.96
C SER A 13 -7.94 6.42 2.11
N LEU A 14 -7.22 6.04 3.15
CA LEU A 14 -6.98 4.64 3.51
C LEU A 14 -8.26 3.86 3.76
N HIS A 15 -8.54 2.88 2.90
CA HIS A 15 -9.66 1.98 3.09
C HIS A 15 -9.28 0.79 3.98
N VAL A 16 -10.19 0.34 4.84
CA VAL A 16 -9.93 -0.73 5.84
C VAL A 16 -9.31 -2.01 5.25
N GLY A 17 -9.65 -2.36 4.01
CA GLY A 17 -9.08 -3.53 3.32
C GLY A 17 -7.59 -3.38 2.99
N ASN A 18 -7.13 -2.18 2.63
CA ASN A 18 -5.72 -1.87 2.41
C ASN A 18 -4.96 -1.93 3.73
N ALA A 19 -5.52 -1.35 4.80
CA ALA A 19 -4.95 -1.44 6.14
C ALA A 19 -4.78 -2.90 6.58
N LEU A 20 -5.83 -3.72 6.40
CA LEU A 20 -5.77 -5.14 6.72
C LEU A 20 -4.68 -5.86 5.92
N SER A 21 -4.56 -5.54 4.62
CA SER A 21 -3.53 -6.12 3.76
C SER A 21 -2.12 -5.72 4.19
N ALA A 22 -1.91 -4.46 4.59
CA ALA A 22 -0.64 -3.97 5.13
C ALA A 22 -0.26 -4.69 6.43
N VAL A 23 -1.23 -4.85 7.36
CA VAL A 23 -1.04 -5.57 8.63
C VAL A 23 -0.74 -7.05 8.39
N ALA A 24 -1.50 -7.71 7.51
CA ALA A 24 -1.29 -9.11 7.16
C ALA A 24 0.11 -9.34 6.55
N ASN A 25 0.54 -8.46 5.64
CA ASN A 25 1.88 -8.49 5.08
C ASN A 25 2.96 -8.29 6.16
N ARG A 26 2.77 -7.31 7.06
CA ARG A 26 3.71 -7.07 8.17
C ARG A 26 3.84 -8.29 9.10
N ALA A 27 2.76 -9.03 9.33
CA ALA A 27 2.79 -10.24 10.14
C ALA A 27 3.41 -11.44 9.42
N PHE A 28 3.32 -11.49 8.08
CA PHE A 28 3.77 -12.63 7.28
C PHE A 28 5.23 -12.54 6.82
N GLY A 29 5.75 -11.34 6.60
CA GLY A 29 7.08 -11.09 6.04
C GLY A 29 8.11 -10.62 7.05
N ASP A 30 9.39 -10.97 6.81
CA ASP A 30 10.54 -10.46 7.55
C ASP A 30 10.90 -9.03 7.12
N TRP A 31 10.42 -8.61 5.95
CA TRP A 31 10.64 -7.29 5.37
C TRP A 31 9.40 -6.80 4.63
N LEU A 32 8.96 -5.58 4.93
CA LEU A 32 7.83 -4.94 4.29
C LEU A 32 8.30 -3.71 3.50
N LEU A 33 8.11 -3.74 2.19
CA LEU A 33 8.32 -2.59 1.30
C LEU A 33 7.02 -1.81 1.12
N LEU A 34 7.07 -0.49 1.29
CA LEU A 34 6.02 0.42 0.83
C LEU A 34 6.35 0.84 -0.61
N ARG A 35 5.42 0.62 -1.54
CA ARG A 35 5.55 1.06 -2.94
C ARG A 35 4.28 1.76 -3.39
N ILE A 36 4.31 3.09 -3.51
CA ILE A 36 3.18 3.83 -4.07
C ILE A 36 3.02 3.44 -5.55
N ASP A 37 1.80 3.08 -5.95
CA ASP A 37 1.45 2.71 -7.32
C ASP A 37 0.71 3.88 -7.99
N ASP A 38 1.48 4.93 -8.28
CA ASP A 38 1.07 6.24 -8.81
C ASP A 38 1.13 6.32 -10.34
N THR A 39 1.11 5.17 -11.02
CA THR A 39 1.29 5.05 -12.47
C THR A 39 0.18 5.67 -13.31
N ASP A 40 -0.97 6.00 -12.70
CA ASP A 40 -2.12 6.66 -13.32
C ASP A 40 -2.30 8.09 -12.77
N PRO A 41 -1.77 9.13 -13.45
CA PRO A 41 -1.84 10.50 -12.98
C PRO A 41 -3.25 11.06 -12.86
N GLU A 42 -4.21 10.58 -13.64
CA GLU A 42 -5.58 11.09 -13.64
C GLU A 42 -6.33 10.73 -12.35
N ARG A 43 -5.90 9.66 -11.68
CA ARG A 43 -6.51 9.15 -10.44
C ARG A 43 -5.76 9.57 -9.18
N ASN A 44 -4.58 10.17 -9.31
CA ASN A 44 -3.75 10.54 -8.17
C ASN A 44 -4.35 11.74 -7.42
N VAL A 45 -4.56 11.55 -6.12
CA VAL A 45 -5.08 12.55 -5.19
C VAL A 45 -3.95 12.99 -4.26
N PRO A 46 -3.66 14.30 -4.13
CA PRO A 46 -2.68 14.79 -3.17
C PRO A 46 -3.02 14.34 -1.74
N GLY A 47 -2.08 13.69 -1.07
CA GLY A 47 -2.30 13.11 0.27
C GLY A 47 -3.17 11.85 0.27
N GLY A 48 -3.43 11.27 -0.90
CA GLY A 48 -3.99 9.93 -1.03
C GLY A 48 -3.02 8.85 -0.54
N GLU A 49 -3.58 7.68 -0.29
CA GLU A 49 -2.92 6.54 0.36
C GLU A 49 -1.69 5.93 -0.34
#